data_AF-A0AAJ6D096-F1
#
_entry.id   AF-A0AAJ6D096-F1
#
_cell.length_a   1.000
_cell.length_b   1.000
_cell.length_c   1.000
_cell.angle_alpha   90.00
_cell.angle_beta   90.00
_cell.angle_gamma   90.00
#
_symmetry.space_group_name_H-M   'P 1'
#
loop_
_entity.id
_entity.type
_entity.pdbx_description
1 polymer ?
#
loop_
_entity_poly.entity_id
_entity_poly.type
_entity_poly.pdbx_seq_one_letter_code
_entity_poly.pdbx_strand_id
1 'polypeptide(L)'
;MIFRIFRCVCETCIFPEAMPRQTTSLFYDNLRLVDADKLRSLVRTGAYEGHTGGLASGKLQANVVIVPRRFAVDFHQFCVRNPKACPLVGVSRAGSPLLPALGDVDIRTDAPQYNVYYFGEVIRQKTDIIDLWRDDFAAFALGSALTIEAALMEKGVKLRSNGPGKALPKFRTKIKTRGAGPFGGEMVVSMRPIRRCDVDKVRALTARFPLAHGSPIHVGEPSIIGVRDLTAPDWGDAVEIMEGEVPVFWASSLTAQDALARAELAISITVSPGHMLITDVDAKADASTFGV
;
A
#
# COMPACT_ATOMS: atom_id res chain seq x y z
N MET A 1 35.27 48.71 43.73
CA MET A 1 33.82 48.92 43.92
C MET A 1 33.11 48.08 42.88
N ILE A 2 32.86 46.77 43.03
CA ILE A 2 31.99 46.07 44.01
C ILE A 2 30.63 46.77 44.13
N PHE A 3 29.62 46.22 43.44
CA PHE A 3 28.48 45.56 44.08
C PHE A 3 27.89 44.48 43.15
N ARG A 4 27.91 43.24 43.66
CA ARG A 4 27.03 42.11 43.26
C ARG A 4 25.57 42.49 43.51
N ILE A 5 24.62 41.81 42.86
CA ILE A 5 23.52 41.08 43.53
C ILE A 5 22.72 40.23 42.50
N PHE A 6 22.83 38.92 42.71
CA PHE A 6 21.87 37.80 42.60
C PHE A 6 21.18 37.37 41.28
N ARG A 7 21.62 36.17 40.86
CA ARG A 7 20.81 35.06 40.32
C ARG A 7 19.46 34.93 41.03
N CYS A 8 18.40 34.70 40.25
CA CYS A 8 17.28 33.86 40.66
C CYS A 8 17.17 32.70 39.67
N VAL A 9 17.23 31.47 40.20
CA VAL A 9 16.98 30.19 39.54
C VAL A 9 15.75 29.62 40.22
N CYS A 10 14.72 29.29 39.45
CA CYS A 10 13.59 28.36 39.69
C CYS A 10 12.58 28.63 38.55
N GLU A 11 11.87 27.69 37.94
CA GLU A 11 11.63 26.28 38.21
C GLU A 11 10.98 25.69 36.95
N THR A 12 11.41 24.48 36.56
CA THR A 12 10.61 23.44 35.89
C THR A 12 9.67 23.83 34.73
N CYS A 13 10.10 23.58 33.49
CA CYS A 13 9.21 23.05 32.46
C CYS A 13 9.78 21.68 32.06
N ILE A 14 9.31 20.66 32.78
CA ILE A 14 9.49 19.26 32.44
C ILE A 14 8.73 19.07 31.11
N PHE A 15 9.47 18.90 30.02
CA PHE A 15 8.89 18.36 28.79
C PHE A 15 8.34 16.97 29.12
N PRO A 16 7.10 16.62 28.76
CA PRO A 16 6.62 15.27 28.99
C PRO A 16 7.51 14.31 28.20
N GLU A 17 8.17 13.42 28.94
CA GLU A 17 8.94 12.30 28.40
C GLU A 17 8.09 11.54 27.37
N ALA A 18 8.74 11.13 26.28
CA ALA A 18 8.16 10.29 25.26
C ALA A 18 7.48 9.07 25.90
N MET A 19 6.19 8.89 25.60
CA MET A 19 5.44 7.72 26.05
C MET A 19 6.16 6.42 25.63
N PRO A 20 6.24 5.41 26.52
CA PRO A 20 6.96 4.17 26.25
C PRO A 20 6.31 3.40 25.09
N ARG A 21 7.15 2.82 24.20
CA ARG A 21 6.79 2.08 22.97
C ARG A 21 5.85 0.86 23.16
N GLN A 22 5.48 0.51 24.38
CA GLN A 22 4.51 -0.56 24.66
C GLN A 22 3.06 -0.12 24.38
N THR A 23 2.74 1.17 24.52
CA THR A 23 1.38 1.68 24.33
C THR A 23 0.95 1.66 22.87
N THR A 24 1.87 1.90 21.94
CA THR A 24 1.61 1.96 20.49
C THR A 24 1.14 0.62 19.91
N SER A 25 1.63 -0.51 20.45
CA SER A 25 1.21 -1.86 20.04
C SER A 25 -0.22 -2.16 20.47
N LEU A 26 -0.60 -1.82 21.72
CA LEU A 26 -1.95 -2.03 22.24
C LEU A 26 -2.99 -1.17 21.51
N PHE A 27 -2.66 0.08 21.16
CA PHE A 27 -3.52 0.91 20.33
C PHE A 27 -3.70 0.30 18.92
N TYR A 28 -2.62 -0.17 18.27
CA TYR A 28 -2.71 -0.79 16.94
C TYR A 28 -3.52 -2.09 16.93
N ASP A 29 -3.32 -2.97 17.91
CA ASP A 29 -4.03 -4.24 18.00
C ASP A 29 -5.54 -4.04 18.23
N ASN A 30 -5.93 -3.03 19.01
CA ASN A 30 -7.34 -2.66 19.20
C ASN A 30 -7.97 -2.12 17.91
N LEU A 31 -7.21 -1.43 17.05
CA LEU A 31 -7.70 -0.88 15.78
C LEU A 31 -7.96 -1.94 14.71
N ARG A 32 -7.45 -3.17 14.87
CA ARG A 32 -7.67 -4.26 13.89
C ARG A 32 -9.14 -4.67 13.73
N LEU A 33 -9.89 -4.55 14.83
CA LEU A 33 -11.30 -4.95 14.91
C LEU A 33 -12.24 -3.75 14.79
N VAL A 34 -11.71 -2.54 14.60
CA VAL A 34 -12.53 -1.35 14.38
C VAL A 34 -13.08 -1.38 12.96
N ASP A 35 -14.34 -0.98 12.83
CA ASP A 35 -15.03 -0.86 11.55
C ASP A 35 -14.31 0.11 10.61
N ALA A 36 -14.39 -0.15 9.30
CA ALA A 36 -13.67 0.62 8.29
C ALA A 36 -14.04 2.11 8.26
N ASP A 37 -15.32 2.43 8.48
CA ASP A 37 -15.84 3.80 8.53
C ASP A 37 -15.24 4.60 9.69
N LYS A 38 -15.17 4.00 10.89
CA LYS A 38 -14.56 4.60 12.08
C LYS A 38 -13.06 4.80 11.88
N LEU A 39 -12.37 3.83 11.28
CA LEU A 39 -10.95 3.97 10.95
C LEU A 39 -10.70 5.11 9.96
N ARG A 40 -11.49 5.21 8.89
CA ARG A 40 -11.43 6.36 7.96
C ARG A 40 -11.71 7.67 8.68
N SER A 41 -12.67 7.70 9.61
CA SER A 41 -12.93 8.89 10.42
C SER A 41 -11.73 9.29 11.29
N LEU A 42 -11.01 8.33 11.89
CA LEU A 42 -9.80 8.62 12.67
C LEU A 42 -8.68 9.17 11.79
N VAL A 43 -8.52 8.63 10.58
CA VAL A 43 -7.56 9.14 9.60
C VAL A 43 -7.92 10.56 9.19
N ARG A 44 -9.19 10.79 8.83
CA ARG A 44 -9.71 12.08 8.38
C ARG A 44 -9.54 13.20 9.41
N THR A 45 -9.60 12.88 10.71
CA THR A 45 -9.38 13.86 11.79
C THR A 45 -7.91 14.00 12.20
N GLY A 46 -6.99 13.26 11.57
CA GLY A 46 -5.57 13.23 11.94
C GLY A 46 -5.27 12.45 13.22
N ALA A 47 -6.26 11.73 13.78
CA ALA A 47 -6.06 10.89 14.96
C ALA A 47 -5.28 9.59 14.65
N TYR A 48 -5.17 9.22 13.37
CA TYR A 48 -4.39 8.07 12.93
C TYR A 48 -3.64 8.35 11.62
N GLU A 49 -2.31 8.28 11.68
CA GLU A 49 -1.42 8.53 10.52
C GLU A 49 -0.52 7.31 10.19
N GLY A 50 -0.77 6.17 10.83
CA GLY A 50 0.10 5.00 10.78
C GLY A 50 -0.16 4.03 9.62
N HIS A 51 0.55 2.91 9.65
CA HIS A 51 0.41 1.82 8.68
C HIS A 51 -0.96 1.15 8.76
N THR A 52 -1.66 1.00 7.64
CA THR A 52 -3.00 0.39 7.64
C THR A 52 -2.99 -1.14 7.57
N GLY A 53 -1.84 -1.77 7.38
CA GLY A 53 -1.73 -3.22 7.16
C GLY A 53 -2.37 -4.05 8.28
N GLY A 54 -3.42 -4.81 7.94
CA GLY A 54 -4.14 -5.66 8.89
C GLY A 54 -5.16 -4.93 9.78
N LEU A 55 -5.38 -3.63 9.58
CA LEU A 55 -6.53 -2.92 10.13
C LEU A 55 -7.81 -3.26 9.36
N ALA A 56 -8.99 -3.08 10.01
CA ALA A 56 -10.30 -3.45 9.47
C ALA A 56 -10.31 -4.89 8.91
N SER A 57 -10.08 -5.87 9.79
CA SER A 57 -9.95 -7.28 9.39
C SER A 57 -11.09 -7.72 8.47
N GLY A 58 -10.75 -8.33 7.33
CA GLY A 58 -11.71 -8.80 6.33
C GLY A 58 -12.13 -7.76 5.30
N LYS A 59 -11.70 -6.50 5.42
CA LYS A 59 -11.94 -5.46 4.41
C LYS A 59 -10.81 -5.37 3.38
N LEU A 60 -11.19 -5.00 2.17
CA LEU A 60 -10.28 -4.69 1.09
C LEU A 60 -9.56 -3.37 1.41
N GLN A 61 -8.25 -3.38 1.26
CA GLN A 61 -7.45 -2.16 1.28
C GLN A 61 -6.89 -1.90 -0.12
N ALA A 62 -6.83 -0.62 -0.49
CA ALA A 62 -6.41 -0.20 -1.81
C ALA A 62 -5.24 0.79 -1.74
N ASN A 63 -4.25 0.56 -2.61
CA ASN A 63 -3.36 1.64 -3.02
C ASN A 63 -4.18 2.59 -3.90
N VAL A 64 -3.82 3.87 -3.93
CA VAL A 64 -4.46 4.85 -4.81
C VAL A 64 -3.42 5.56 -5.64
N VAL A 65 -3.76 5.79 -6.90
CA VAL A 65 -3.04 6.64 -7.85
C VAL A 65 -3.98 7.73 -8.34
N ILE A 66 -3.54 8.98 -8.32
CA ILE A 66 -4.29 10.15 -8.77
C ILE A 66 -3.48 10.83 -9.86
N VAL A 67 -4.12 11.01 -11.02
CA VAL A 67 -3.49 11.61 -12.20
C VAL A 67 -4.40 12.68 -12.83
N PRO A 68 -3.83 13.66 -13.56
CA PRO A 68 -4.61 14.57 -14.39
C PRO A 68 -5.47 13.83 -15.44
N ARG A 69 -6.65 14.37 -15.73
CA ARG A 69 -7.70 13.78 -16.60
C ARG A 69 -7.16 13.40 -17.97
N ARG A 70 -6.22 14.19 -18.51
CA ARG A 70 -5.60 13.93 -19.81
C ARG A 70 -4.87 12.58 -19.88
N PHE A 71 -4.45 12.03 -18.73
CA PHE A 71 -3.79 10.71 -18.63
C PHE A 71 -4.71 9.62 -18.06
N ALA A 72 -5.93 9.96 -17.64
CA ALA A 72 -6.81 9.01 -16.96
C ALA A 72 -7.20 7.83 -17.86
N VAL A 73 -7.45 8.07 -19.15
CA VAL A 73 -7.78 7.01 -20.11
C VAL A 73 -6.59 6.05 -20.31
N ASP A 74 -5.39 6.60 -20.49
CA ASP A 74 -4.18 5.80 -20.65
C ASP A 74 -3.87 4.97 -19.41
N PHE A 75 -4.01 5.58 -18.22
CA PHE A 75 -3.79 4.87 -16.96
C PHE A 75 -4.83 3.78 -16.73
N HIS A 76 -6.10 4.05 -17.01
CA HIS A 76 -7.16 3.03 -16.97
C HIS A 76 -6.83 1.85 -17.90
N GLN A 77 -6.45 2.12 -19.14
CA GLN A 77 -6.04 1.07 -20.09
C GLN A 77 -4.81 0.31 -19.62
N PHE A 78 -3.84 0.99 -19.00
CA PHE A 78 -2.69 0.34 -18.38
C PHE A 78 -3.13 -0.65 -17.29
N CYS A 79 -4.05 -0.26 -16.40
CA CYS A 79 -4.57 -1.16 -15.37
C CYS A 79 -5.29 -2.37 -15.98
N VAL A 80 -6.20 -2.15 -16.93
CA VAL A 80 -6.96 -3.22 -17.61
C VAL A 80 -6.04 -4.19 -18.34
N ARG A 81 -4.96 -3.69 -18.95
CA ARG A 81 -3.97 -4.54 -19.65
C ARG A 81 -3.06 -5.32 -18.69
N ASN A 82 -2.99 -4.92 -17.42
CA ASN A 82 -2.11 -5.53 -16.40
C ASN A 82 -2.88 -5.88 -15.10
N PRO A 83 -3.99 -6.64 -15.16
CA PRO A 83 -4.95 -6.73 -14.07
C PRO A 83 -4.40 -7.42 -12.81
N LYS A 84 -3.43 -8.33 -12.95
CA LYS A 84 -2.76 -8.91 -11.77
C LYS A 84 -1.94 -7.89 -11.01
N ALA A 85 -1.23 -7.01 -11.70
CA ALA A 85 -0.36 -6.00 -11.07
C ALA A 85 -1.16 -4.75 -10.64
N CYS A 86 -2.23 -4.45 -11.36
CA CYS A 86 -3.08 -3.30 -11.15
C CYS A 86 -4.55 -3.75 -11.02
N PRO A 87 -4.92 -4.46 -9.94
CA PRO A 87 -6.30 -4.91 -9.74
C PRO A 87 -7.18 -3.70 -9.44
N LEU A 88 -7.84 -3.18 -10.47
CA LEU A 88 -8.63 -1.96 -10.38
C LEU A 88 -9.94 -2.25 -9.64
N VAL A 89 -10.16 -1.55 -8.53
CA VAL A 89 -11.32 -1.73 -7.63
C VAL A 89 -12.12 -0.45 -7.46
N GLY A 90 -11.71 0.65 -8.08
CA GLY A 90 -12.46 1.89 -8.05
C GLY A 90 -11.83 2.95 -8.92
N VAL A 91 -12.68 3.77 -9.54
CA VAL A 91 -12.27 4.93 -10.34
C VAL A 91 -13.19 6.08 -9.99
N SER A 92 -12.62 7.25 -9.68
CA SER A 92 -13.41 8.46 -9.49
C SER A 92 -13.67 9.15 -10.84
N ARG A 93 -14.79 9.86 -10.93
CA ARG A 93 -14.99 10.82 -12.03
C ARG A 93 -13.96 11.93 -11.90
N ALA A 94 -13.38 12.39 -13.01
CA ALA A 94 -12.45 13.52 -12.99
C ALA A 94 -13.04 14.73 -12.23
N GLY A 95 -12.24 15.29 -11.33
CA GLY A 95 -12.58 16.37 -10.40
C GLY A 95 -13.30 15.93 -9.13
N SER A 96 -13.89 14.73 -9.11
CA SER A 96 -14.55 14.20 -7.92
C SER A 96 -13.56 13.44 -7.04
N PRO A 97 -13.45 13.81 -5.74
CA PRO A 97 -12.62 13.08 -4.79
C PRO A 97 -13.31 11.84 -4.20
N LEU A 98 -14.52 11.53 -4.65
CA LEU A 98 -15.33 10.46 -4.07
C LEU A 98 -15.10 9.14 -4.81
N LEU A 99 -15.07 8.04 -4.04
CA LEU A 99 -14.95 6.68 -4.54
C LEU A 99 -16.15 5.84 -4.03
N PRO A 100 -17.37 6.08 -4.54
CA PRO A 100 -18.60 5.46 -4.00
C PRO A 100 -18.62 3.94 -4.10
N ALA A 101 -17.88 3.34 -5.05
CA ALA A 101 -17.72 1.90 -5.15
C ALA A 101 -16.96 1.28 -3.96
N LEU A 102 -16.30 2.11 -3.14
CA LEU A 102 -15.48 1.70 -2.00
C LEU A 102 -16.08 2.08 -0.64
N GLY A 103 -17.28 2.66 -0.64
CA GLY A 103 -17.96 3.18 0.55
C GLY A 103 -18.04 4.70 0.59
N ASP A 104 -18.32 5.23 1.78
CA ASP A 104 -18.24 6.68 2.05
C ASP A 104 -16.77 7.09 2.20
N VAL A 105 -16.15 7.41 1.06
CA VAL A 105 -14.73 7.72 0.91
C VAL A 105 -14.55 9.08 0.25
N ASP A 106 -13.78 9.95 0.92
CA ASP A 106 -13.15 11.14 0.34
C ASP A 106 -11.64 10.93 0.28
N ILE A 107 -11.11 10.73 -0.94
CA ILE A 107 -9.70 10.39 -1.13
C ILE A 107 -8.75 11.54 -0.82
N ARG A 108 -9.25 12.73 -0.46
CA ARG A 108 -8.39 13.83 -0.05
C ARG A 108 -7.89 13.66 1.38
N THR A 109 -8.59 12.88 2.19
CA THR A 109 -8.37 12.80 3.64
C THR A 109 -8.35 11.37 4.19
N ASP A 110 -8.89 10.39 3.47
CA ASP A 110 -9.21 9.09 4.06
C ASP A 110 -8.10 8.04 3.97
N ALA A 111 -6.94 8.40 3.39
CA ALA A 111 -5.71 7.65 3.51
C ALA A 111 -4.72 8.38 4.45
N PRO A 112 -3.96 7.66 5.31
CA PRO A 112 -3.14 8.30 6.33
C PRO A 112 -1.98 9.13 5.80
N GLN A 113 -1.49 8.81 4.61
CA GLN A 113 -0.36 9.53 4.03
C GLN A 113 -0.34 9.40 2.50
N TYR A 114 0.04 10.49 1.84
CA TYR A 114 0.18 10.63 0.40
C TYR A 114 1.59 11.02 0.03
N ASN A 115 2.08 10.47 -1.08
CA ASN A 115 3.28 10.91 -1.78
C ASN A 115 2.87 11.80 -2.97
N VAL A 116 3.42 13.01 -3.02
CA VAL A 116 3.20 13.95 -4.12
C VAL A 116 4.41 13.91 -5.04
N TYR A 117 4.16 13.53 -6.29
CA TYR A 117 5.18 13.41 -7.32
C TYR A 117 5.13 14.60 -8.28
N TYR A 118 6.29 15.12 -8.66
CA TYR A 118 6.47 16.01 -9.80
C TYR A 118 7.60 15.44 -10.67
N PHE A 119 7.32 15.28 -11.96
CA PHE A 119 8.29 14.75 -12.94
C PHE A 119 8.94 13.43 -12.49
N GLY A 120 8.13 12.55 -11.88
CA GLY A 120 8.57 11.22 -11.45
C GLY A 120 9.24 11.12 -10.08
N GLU A 121 9.55 12.25 -9.44
CA GLU A 121 10.20 12.28 -8.12
C GLU A 121 9.21 12.61 -7.01
N VAL A 122 9.37 12.02 -5.82
CA VAL A 122 8.59 12.38 -4.63
C VAL A 122 9.15 13.67 -4.06
N ILE A 123 8.34 14.73 -4.03
CA ILE A 123 8.80 16.04 -3.57
C ILE A 123 8.34 16.31 -2.14
N ARG A 124 7.17 15.78 -1.76
CA ARG A 124 6.54 16.00 -0.45
C ARG A 124 5.68 14.81 -0.06
N GLN A 125 5.56 14.62 1.25
CA GLN A 125 4.56 13.74 1.84
C GLN A 125 3.52 14.59 2.60
N LYS A 126 2.25 14.19 2.56
CA LYS A 126 1.16 14.87 3.26
C LYS A 126 0.21 13.89 3.90
N THR A 127 -0.50 14.31 4.94
CA THR A 127 -1.56 13.53 5.60
C THR A 127 -2.94 13.79 4.98
N ASP A 128 -3.08 14.88 4.23
CA ASP A 128 -4.21 15.18 3.35
C ASP A 128 -3.75 15.86 2.05
N ILE A 129 -4.61 15.90 1.05
CA ILE A 129 -4.36 16.57 -0.24
C ILE A 129 -5.48 17.54 -0.63
N ILE A 130 -6.19 18.11 0.36
CA ILE A 130 -7.31 19.03 0.10
C ILE A 130 -6.85 20.24 -0.70
N ASP A 131 -5.72 20.83 -0.32
CA ASP A 131 -5.11 22.00 -0.94
C ASP A 131 -4.46 21.72 -2.31
N LEU A 132 -4.17 20.45 -2.59
CA LEU A 132 -3.59 20.01 -3.86
C LEU A 132 -4.63 19.49 -4.86
N TRP A 133 -5.86 19.21 -4.40
CA TRP A 133 -6.89 18.62 -5.24
C TRP A 133 -7.28 19.58 -6.37
N ARG A 134 -7.45 19.03 -7.57
CA ARG A 134 -7.80 19.77 -8.78
C ARG A 134 -9.03 19.18 -9.45
N ASP A 135 -9.81 20.02 -10.10
CA ASP A 135 -11.03 19.61 -10.83
C ASP A 135 -10.74 18.73 -12.06
N ASP A 136 -9.47 18.58 -12.44
CA ASP A 136 -9.03 17.66 -13.48
C ASP A 136 -8.40 16.36 -12.93
N PHE A 137 -8.40 16.11 -11.63
CA PHE A 137 -7.83 14.85 -11.09
C PHE A 137 -8.81 13.68 -11.15
N ALA A 138 -8.31 12.51 -11.56
CA ALA A 138 -9.01 11.24 -11.46
C ALA A 138 -8.24 10.30 -10.54
N ALA A 139 -8.93 9.68 -9.59
CA ALA A 139 -8.37 8.73 -8.64
C ALA A 139 -8.66 7.30 -9.09
N PHE A 140 -7.68 6.43 -8.92
CA PHE A 140 -7.71 5.00 -9.25
C PHE A 140 -7.32 4.22 -8.01
N ALA A 141 -8.22 3.38 -7.52
CA ALA A 141 -7.97 2.50 -6.40
C ALA A 141 -7.57 1.10 -6.91
N LEU A 142 -6.43 0.62 -6.44
CA LEU A 142 -5.82 -0.65 -6.81
C LEU A 142 -5.77 -1.55 -5.57
N GLY A 143 -6.51 -2.66 -5.58
CA GLY A 143 -6.56 -3.57 -4.44
C GLY A 143 -5.18 -4.14 -4.09
N SER A 144 -5.00 -4.55 -2.83
CA SER A 144 -3.71 -4.93 -2.26
C SER A 144 -3.68 -6.35 -1.72
N ALA A 145 -2.60 -7.08 -1.97
CA ALA A 145 -2.38 -8.43 -1.42
C ALA A 145 -2.16 -8.47 0.10
N LEU A 146 -1.99 -7.34 0.79
CA LEU A 146 -1.89 -7.34 2.27
C LEU A 146 -3.17 -7.90 2.92
N THR A 147 -4.28 -7.86 2.18
CA THR A 147 -5.55 -8.49 2.55
C THR A 147 -5.50 -10.03 2.56
N ILE A 148 -4.56 -10.67 1.87
CA ILE A 148 -4.48 -12.13 1.70
C ILE A 148 -3.88 -12.84 2.93
N GLU A 149 -3.07 -12.14 3.75
CA GLU A 149 -2.33 -12.74 4.85
C GLU A 149 -3.23 -13.44 5.86
N ALA A 150 -4.27 -12.75 6.30
CA ALA A 150 -5.23 -13.27 7.28
C ALA A 150 -5.89 -14.57 6.76
N ALA A 151 -6.27 -14.60 5.48
CA ALA A 151 -6.91 -15.77 4.87
C ALA A 151 -5.95 -16.97 4.76
N LEU A 152 -4.67 -16.73 4.46
CA LEU A 152 -3.65 -17.78 4.43
C LEU A 152 -3.39 -18.35 5.83
N MET A 153 -3.26 -17.47 6.84
CA MET A 153 -3.03 -17.87 8.23
C MET A 153 -4.22 -18.63 8.82
N GLU A 154 -5.46 -18.20 8.55
CA GLU A 154 -6.69 -18.89 8.99
C GLU A 154 -6.74 -20.33 8.46
N LYS A 155 -6.20 -20.57 7.26
CA LYS A 155 -6.11 -21.91 6.67
C LYS A 155 -4.85 -22.66 7.09
N GLY A 156 -4.05 -22.15 8.03
CA GLY A 156 -2.88 -22.83 8.58
C GLY A 156 -1.63 -22.74 7.71
N VAL A 157 -1.57 -21.82 6.73
CA VAL A 157 -0.32 -21.47 6.06
C VAL A 157 0.49 -20.62 7.03
N LYS A 158 1.68 -21.09 7.40
CA LYS A 158 2.59 -20.33 8.25
C LYS A 158 3.30 -19.29 7.40
N LEU A 159 2.92 -18.03 7.56
CA LEU A 159 3.62 -16.91 6.95
C LEU A 159 4.71 -16.42 7.90
N ARG A 160 5.93 -16.25 7.38
CA ARG A 160 7.02 -15.63 8.13
C ARG A 160 6.68 -14.16 8.35
N SER A 161 6.77 -13.71 9.60
CA SER A 161 6.75 -12.29 9.93
C SER A 161 8.14 -11.71 9.68
N ASN A 162 8.22 -10.55 9.04
CA ASN A 162 9.49 -9.82 8.92
C ASN A 162 9.90 -9.12 10.24
N GLY A 163 9.07 -9.25 11.28
CA GLY A 163 9.22 -8.53 12.54
C GLY A 163 8.48 -7.19 12.54
N PRO A 164 8.31 -6.56 13.70
CA PRO A 164 7.59 -5.28 13.82
C PRO A 164 8.23 -4.20 12.96
N GLY A 165 7.42 -3.51 12.15
CA GLY A 165 7.85 -2.36 11.34
C GLY A 165 8.61 -2.68 10.06
N LYS A 166 8.88 -3.97 9.74
CA LYS A 166 9.54 -4.35 8.49
C LYS A 166 8.56 -4.57 7.35
N ALA A 167 8.83 -3.97 6.20
CA ALA A 167 8.05 -4.13 5.00
C ALA A 167 8.46 -5.40 4.23
N LEU A 168 7.50 -5.98 3.49
CA LEU A 168 7.80 -7.11 2.61
C LEU A 168 8.78 -6.68 1.50
N PRO A 169 9.76 -7.54 1.16
CA PRO A 169 10.68 -7.28 0.07
C PRO A 169 9.92 -7.27 -1.24
N LYS A 170 10.22 -6.27 -2.06
CA LYS A 170 9.67 -6.12 -3.41
C LYS A 170 10.81 -5.93 -4.38
N PHE A 171 10.65 -6.53 -5.55
CA PHE A 171 11.67 -6.57 -6.58
C PHE A 171 11.09 -6.13 -7.90
N ARG A 172 11.86 -5.36 -8.65
CA ARG A 172 11.63 -5.12 -10.07
C ARG A 172 12.05 -6.36 -10.84
N THR A 173 11.13 -6.91 -11.62
CA THR A 173 11.39 -8.11 -12.43
C THR A 173 11.89 -7.73 -13.82
N LYS A 174 12.10 -8.71 -14.70
CA LYS A 174 12.24 -8.53 -16.16
C LYS A 174 10.93 -8.74 -16.92
N ILE A 175 9.83 -9.04 -16.23
CA ILE A 175 8.51 -9.24 -16.86
C ILE A 175 7.99 -7.88 -17.28
N LYS A 176 7.84 -7.66 -18.59
CA LYS A 176 7.36 -6.38 -19.13
C LYS A 176 5.86 -6.21 -18.91
N THR A 177 5.44 -5.02 -18.50
CA THR A 177 4.03 -4.63 -18.50
C THR A 177 3.56 -4.34 -19.91
N ARG A 178 2.26 -4.50 -20.15
CA ARG A 178 1.62 -4.06 -21.39
C ARG A 178 1.33 -2.57 -21.27
N GLY A 179 2.17 -1.74 -21.89
CA GLY A 179 2.08 -0.28 -21.78
C GLY A 179 0.78 0.32 -22.34
N ALA A 180 0.46 1.53 -21.92
CA ALA A 180 -0.61 2.37 -22.47
C ALA A 180 -0.28 3.85 -22.22
N GLY A 181 -0.31 4.66 -23.28
CA GLY A 181 0.16 6.05 -23.22
C GLY A 181 1.59 6.14 -22.64
N PRO A 182 1.85 7.03 -21.67
CA PRO A 182 3.16 7.16 -21.04
C PRO A 182 3.46 6.06 -19.99
N PHE A 183 2.49 5.19 -19.67
CA PHE A 183 2.63 4.20 -18.61
C PHE A 183 3.19 2.88 -19.15
N GLY A 184 4.27 2.39 -18.54
CA GLY A 184 4.95 1.16 -18.92
C GLY A 184 6.11 0.82 -17.99
N GLY A 185 6.85 -0.25 -18.30
CA GLY A 185 8.04 -0.66 -17.57
C GLY A 185 8.06 -2.16 -17.26
N GLU A 186 8.58 -2.49 -16.09
CA GLU A 186 8.63 -3.85 -15.57
C GLU A 186 7.61 -4.07 -14.45
N MET A 187 7.11 -5.29 -14.33
CA MET A 187 6.28 -5.68 -13.21
C MET A 187 7.10 -5.69 -11.92
N VAL A 188 6.56 -5.08 -10.88
CA VAL A 188 7.08 -5.17 -9.51
C VAL A 188 6.37 -6.30 -8.79
N VAL A 189 7.14 -7.11 -8.05
CA VAL A 189 6.62 -8.25 -7.30
C VAL A 189 6.99 -8.14 -5.84
N SER A 190 6.09 -8.57 -4.94
CA SER A 190 6.44 -8.86 -3.56
C SER A 190 6.81 -10.33 -3.41
N MET A 191 7.79 -10.62 -2.57
CA MET A 191 8.24 -11.99 -2.30
C MET A 191 7.92 -12.42 -0.87
N ARG A 192 7.52 -13.68 -0.70
CA ARG A 192 7.48 -14.34 0.61
C ARG A 192 8.12 -15.72 0.58
N PRO A 193 8.84 -16.12 1.63
CA PRO A 193 9.19 -17.51 1.84
C PRO A 193 7.93 -18.30 2.23
N ILE A 194 7.68 -19.40 1.51
CA ILE A 194 6.56 -20.31 1.76
C ILE A 194 7.12 -21.73 1.85
N ARG A 195 6.66 -22.52 2.83
CA ARG A 195 7.02 -23.94 2.91
C ARG A 195 6.62 -24.66 1.63
N ARG A 196 7.51 -25.50 1.07
CA ARG A 196 7.25 -26.21 -0.20
C ARG A 196 5.91 -26.96 -0.21
N CYS A 197 5.54 -27.58 0.91
CA CYS A 197 4.27 -28.31 1.05
C CYS A 197 3.02 -27.42 1.08
N ASP A 198 3.16 -26.11 1.34
CA ASP A 198 2.03 -25.17 1.36
C ASP A 198 1.81 -24.46 0.02
N VAL A 199 2.70 -24.63 -0.98
CA VAL A 199 2.67 -23.84 -2.23
C VAL A 199 1.36 -24.01 -3.00
N ASP A 200 0.89 -25.25 -3.20
CA ASP A 200 -0.35 -25.50 -3.95
C ASP A 200 -1.57 -24.98 -3.21
N LYS A 201 -1.56 -25.11 -1.89
CA LYS A 201 -2.59 -24.54 -1.02
C LYS A 201 -2.63 -23.02 -1.11
N VAL A 202 -1.46 -22.38 -1.07
CA VAL A 202 -1.32 -20.92 -1.24
C VAL A 202 -1.85 -20.50 -2.62
N ARG A 203 -1.47 -21.19 -3.70
CA ARG A 203 -1.98 -20.91 -5.04
C ARG A 203 -3.51 -21.00 -5.10
N ALA A 204 -4.09 -22.08 -4.59
CA ALA A 204 -5.54 -22.30 -4.61
C ALA A 204 -6.31 -21.27 -3.78
N LEU A 205 -5.81 -20.94 -2.58
CA LEU A 205 -6.45 -19.96 -1.71
C LEU A 205 -6.38 -18.55 -2.30
N THR A 206 -5.20 -18.13 -2.75
CA THR A 206 -4.99 -16.77 -3.29
C THR A 206 -5.68 -16.55 -4.63
N ALA A 207 -5.91 -17.59 -5.44
CA ALA A 207 -6.68 -17.49 -6.68
C ALA A 207 -8.11 -16.95 -6.47
N ARG A 208 -8.67 -17.08 -5.27
CA ARG A 208 -10.00 -16.58 -4.90
C ARG A 208 -10.05 -15.08 -4.59
N PHE A 209 -8.91 -14.39 -4.67
CA PHE A 209 -8.77 -12.96 -4.38
C PHE A 209 -8.22 -12.21 -5.60
N PRO A 210 -8.92 -12.23 -6.76
CA PRO A 210 -8.41 -11.61 -7.99
C PRO A 210 -8.18 -10.11 -7.84
N LEU A 211 -8.93 -9.45 -6.97
CA LEU A 211 -8.81 -8.03 -6.67
C LEU A 211 -7.65 -7.69 -5.72
N ALA A 212 -6.94 -8.69 -5.21
CA ALA A 212 -5.77 -8.54 -4.35
C ALA A 212 -4.56 -9.24 -4.97
N HIS A 213 -4.36 -9.09 -6.29
CA HIS A 213 -3.31 -9.73 -7.11
C HIS A 213 -3.49 -11.23 -7.40
N GLY A 214 -4.33 -11.93 -6.65
CA GLY A 214 -4.69 -13.32 -6.92
C GLY A 214 -3.53 -14.30 -6.72
N SER A 215 -3.48 -15.33 -7.58
CA SER A 215 -2.45 -16.36 -7.51
C SER A 215 -1.04 -15.81 -7.77
N PRO A 216 0.02 -16.39 -7.15
CA PRO A 216 1.40 -16.04 -7.43
C PRO A 216 1.70 -15.99 -8.93
N ILE A 217 2.56 -15.06 -9.34
CA ILE A 217 3.06 -14.98 -10.71
C ILE A 217 4.27 -15.90 -10.93
N HIS A 218 5.00 -16.24 -9.87
CA HIS A 218 6.18 -17.09 -9.93
C HIS A 218 6.44 -17.80 -8.59
N VAL A 219 7.07 -18.98 -8.67
CA VAL A 219 7.47 -19.80 -7.51
C VAL A 219 8.87 -20.36 -7.79
N GLY A 220 9.77 -20.27 -6.82
CA GLY A 220 11.10 -20.85 -6.92
C GLY A 220 12.11 -19.90 -7.56
N GLU A 221 12.92 -20.42 -8.50
CA GLU A 221 14.15 -19.79 -9.00
C GLU A 221 13.97 -18.30 -9.40
N PRO A 222 14.47 -17.33 -8.62
CA PRO A 222 14.22 -15.89 -8.84
C PRO A 222 14.78 -15.36 -10.16
N SER A 223 15.88 -15.94 -10.65
CA SER A 223 16.54 -15.48 -11.88
C SER A 223 15.66 -15.64 -13.13
N ILE A 224 14.70 -16.57 -13.12
CA ILE A 224 13.70 -16.75 -14.21
C ILE A 224 12.90 -15.48 -14.43
N ILE A 225 12.54 -14.77 -13.36
CA ILE A 225 11.83 -13.48 -13.43
C ILE A 225 12.80 -12.29 -13.38
N GLY A 226 14.10 -12.53 -13.47
CA GLY A 226 15.13 -11.50 -13.52
C GLY A 226 15.56 -10.93 -12.17
N VAL A 227 15.13 -11.52 -11.06
CA VAL A 227 15.58 -11.15 -9.72
C VAL A 227 16.88 -11.88 -9.43
N ARG A 228 17.98 -11.12 -9.23
CA ARG A 228 19.34 -11.71 -9.09
C ARG A 228 19.75 -11.95 -7.65
N ASP A 229 19.32 -11.09 -6.73
CA ASP A 229 19.71 -11.12 -5.33
C ASP A 229 18.48 -10.85 -4.45
N LEU A 230 18.10 -11.84 -3.64
CA LEU A 230 16.97 -11.72 -2.72
C LEU A 230 17.30 -10.94 -1.45
N THR A 231 18.59 -10.72 -1.18
CA THR A 231 19.08 -9.96 -0.02
C THR A 231 19.09 -8.45 -0.25
N ALA A 232 18.95 -8.02 -1.50
CA ALA A 232 18.94 -6.63 -1.93
C ALA A 232 17.61 -6.28 -2.64
N PRO A 233 16.47 -6.22 -1.92
CA PRO A 233 15.21 -5.80 -2.52
C PRO A 233 15.26 -4.35 -3.00
N ASP A 234 14.61 -4.07 -4.13
CA ASP A 234 14.45 -2.71 -4.64
C ASP A 234 13.60 -1.84 -3.68
N TRP A 235 12.66 -2.47 -2.95
CA TRP A 235 11.89 -1.84 -1.88
C TRP A 235 11.59 -2.78 -0.71
N GLY A 236 11.54 -2.23 0.50
CA GLY A 236 11.24 -2.97 1.72
C GLY A 236 12.46 -3.69 2.27
N ASP A 237 12.22 -4.67 3.15
CA ASP A 237 13.28 -5.32 3.90
C ASP A 237 13.52 -6.76 3.42
N ALA A 238 14.79 -7.14 3.31
CA ALA A 238 15.16 -8.52 2.99
C ALA A 238 14.62 -9.49 4.06
N VAL A 239 14.30 -10.70 3.61
CA VAL A 239 13.79 -11.78 4.47
C VAL A 239 14.59 -13.04 4.23
N GLU A 240 14.90 -13.73 5.33
CA GLU A 240 15.58 -15.02 5.30
C GLU A 240 14.64 -16.10 4.74
N ILE A 241 15.20 -16.99 3.92
CA ILE A 241 14.52 -18.16 3.37
C ILE A 241 15.13 -19.39 4.03
N MET A 242 14.35 -20.08 4.85
CA MET A 242 14.83 -21.24 5.61
C MET A 242 14.81 -22.51 4.78
N GLU A 243 15.49 -23.54 5.29
CA GLU A 243 15.39 -24.88 4.75
C GLU A 243 13.93 -25.35 4.66
N GLY A 244 13.57 -25.97 3.53
CA GLY A 244 12.20 -26.39 3.23
C GLY A 244 11.26 -25.28 2.73
N GLU A 245 11.71 -24.02 2.69
CA GLU A 245 10.97 -22.91 2.09
C GLU A 245 11.39 -22.68 0.62
N VAL A 246 10.51 -22.01 -0.12
CA VAL A 246 10.75 -21.48 -1.46
C VAL A 246 10.25 -20.06 -1.55
N PRO A 247 10.93 -19.17 -2.30
CA PRO A 247 10.42 -17.84 -2.57
C PRO A 247 9.20 -17.94 -3.50
N VAL A 248 8.13 -17.26 -3.11
CA VAL A 248 6.90 -17.15 -3.90
C VAL A 248 6.63 -15.68 -4.16
N PHE A 249 6.31 -15.36 -5.41
CA PHE A 249 6.22 -13.98 -5.89
C PHE A 249 4.79 -13.65 -6.33
N TRP A 250 4.27 -12.54 -5.83
CA TRP A 250 3.00 -11.97 -6.25
C TRP A 250 3.25 -10.65 -6.96
N ALA A 251 2.42 -10.33 -7.95
CA ALA A 251 2.39 -8.98 -8.51
C ALA A 251 2.05 -7.98 -7.40
N SER A 252 2.49 -6.73 -7.56
CA SER A 252 2.27 -5.67 -6.59
C SER A 252 1.79 -4.40 -7.28
N SER A 253 0.88 -3.66 -6.63
CA SER A 253 0.44 -2.32 -7.06
C SER A 253 1.57 -1.30 -7.13
N LEU A 254 2.76 -1.59 -6.56
CA LEU A 254 3.98 -0.82 -6.84
C LEU A 254 4.34 -0.80 -8.33
N THR A 255 3.86 -1.76 -9.14
CA THR A 255 4.00 -1.73 -10.60
C THR A 255 3.37 -0.47 -11.19
N ALA A 256 2.21 -0.06 -10.67
CA ALA A 256 1.58 1.18 -11.11
C ALA A 256 2.35 2.42 -10.65
N GLN A 257 2.93 2.39 -9.44
CA GLN A 257 3.77 3.48 -8.94
C GLN A 257 5.08 3.62 -9.72
N ASP A 258 5.74 2.50 -10.08
CA ASP A 258 6.96 2.50 -10.91
C ASP A 258 6.64 3.02 -12.33
N ALA A 259 5.52 2.60 -12.92
CA ALA A 259 5.07 3.11 -14.21
C ALA A 259 4.72 4.60 -14.16
N LEU A 260 4.14 5.07 -13.06
CA LEU A 260 3.80 6.48 -12.83
C LEU A 260 5.06 7.34 -12.67
N ALA A 261 6.06 6.86 -11.93
CA ALA A 261 7.34 7.56 -11.77
C ALA A 261 8.03 7.74 -13.14
N ARG A 262 8.04 6.68 -13.98
CA ARG A 262 8.62 6.72 -15.33
C ARG A 262 7.85 7.59 -16.32
N ALA A 263 6.56 7.79 -16.10
CA ALA A 263 5.76 8.64 -16.96
C ALA A 263 6.12 10.12 -16.81
N GLU A 264 6.87 10.49 -15.74
CA GLU A 264 7.39 11.83 -15.48
C GLU A 264 6.32 12.92 -15.62
N LEU A 265 5.10 12.61 -15.16
CA LEU A 265 3.99 13.54 -15.23
C LEU A 265 4.34 14.80 -14.43
N ALA A 266 3.92 15.96 -14.93
CA ALA A 266 4.12 17.23 -14.22
C ALA A 266 3.60 17.18 -12.78
N ILE A 267 2.53 16.44 -12.51
CA ILE A 267 2.09 16.09 -11.16
C ILE A 267 1.36 14.76 -11.17
N SER A 268 1.56 13.96 -10.13
CA SER A 268 0.71 12.83 -9.75
C SER A 268 0.78 12.60 -8.25
N ILE A 269 -0.23 11.95 -7.68
CA ILE A 269 -0.28 11.69 -6.24
C ILE A 269 -0.58 10.21 -6.03
N THR A 270 0.06 9.60 -5.03
CA THR A 270 -0.30 8.25 -4.59
C THR A 270 -0.47 8.24 -3.09
N VAL A 271 -1.13 7.22 -2.55
CA VAL A 271 -0.95 6.91 -1.12
C VAL A 271 0.46 6.36 -0.88
N SER A 272 1.03 6.66 0.27
CA SER A 272 2.35 6.15 0.65
C SER A 272 2.31 4.64 0.85
N PRO A 273 3.40 3.91 0.53
CA PRO A 273 3.49 2.49 0.80
C PRO A 273 3.12 2.16 2.26
N GLY A 274 2.17 1.23 2.43
CA GLY A 274 1.69 0.80 3.74
C GLY A 274 0.67 1.71 4.43
N HIS A 275 0.31 2.85 3.83
CA HIS A 275 -0.72 3.78 4.31
C HIS A 275 -1.93 3.76 3.37
N MET A 276 -2.48 2.57 3.15
CA MET A 276 -3.49 2.33 2.11
C MET A 276 -4.87 2.86 2.51
N LEU A 277 -5.73 3.09 1.52
CA LEU A 277 -7.13 3.38 1.75
C LEU A 277 -7.85 2.13 2.28
N ILE A 278 -8.53 2.26 3.43
CA ILE A 278 -9.38 1.21 4.00
C ILE A 278 -10.80 1.36 3.46
N THR A 279 -11.34 0.33 2.82
CA THR A 279 -12.64 0.39 2.12
C THR A 279 -13.74 -0.34 2.89
N ASP A 280 -15.00 -0.09 2.53
CA ASP A 280 -16.14 -0.85 3.07
C ASP A 280 -16.34 -2.20 2.38
N VAL A 281 -15.62 -2.44 1.28
CA VAL A 281 -15.75 -3.66 0.49
C VAL A 281 -15.06 -4.83 1.17
N ASP A 282 -15.73 -5.98 1.16
CA ASP A 282 -15.13 -7.20 1.69
C ASP A 282 -13.96 -7.66 0.82
N ALA A 283 -12.91 -8.12 1.50
CA ALA A 283 -11.71 -8.70 0.90
C ALA A 283 -11.98 -9.80 -0.13
N LYS A 284 -13.10 -10.52 0.05
CA LYS A 284 -13.51 -11.67 -0.76
C LYS A 284 -14.47 -11.29 -1.89
N ALA A 285 -14.76 -10.00 -2.08
CA ALA A 285 -15.60 -9.52 -3.16
C ALA A 285 -15.04 -9.96 -4.52
N ASP A 286 -15.94 -10.22 -5.46
CA ASP A 286 -15.59 -10.61 -6.82
C ASP A 286 -15.43 -9.39 -7.73
N ALA A 287 -14.84 -9.60 -8.91
CA ALA A 287 -14.66 -8.51 -9.88
C ALA A 287 -15.99 -7.96 -10.40
N SER A 288 -17.07 -8.75 -10.43
CA SER A 288 -18.41 -8.29 -10.81
C SER A 288 -18.97 -7.23 -9.88
N THR A 289 -18.46 -7.14 -8.65
CA THR A 289 -18.82 -6.09 -7.69
C THR A 289 -18.49 -4.68 -8.19
N PHE A 290 -17.52 -4.53 -9.10
CA PHE A 290 -16.98 -3.22 -9.48
C PHE A 290 -17.38 -2.73 -10.87
N GLY A 291 -18.04 -3.55 -11.68
CA GLY A 291 -18.55 -3.15 -13.00
C GLY A 291 -17.50 -2.55 -13.94
N VAL A 292 -16.21 -2.90 -13.73
CA VAL A 292 -15.05 -2.44 -14.53
C VAL A 292 -14.74 -3.43 -15.64
#